data_AF-A0AA37I9V7-F1
#
_entry.id   AF-A0AA37I9V7-F1
#
_cell.length_a   1.000
_cell.length_b   1.000
_cell.length_c   1.000
_cell.angle_alpha   90.00
_cell.angle_beta   90.00
_cell.angle_gamma   90.00
#
_symmetry.space_group_name_H-M   'P 1'
#
loop_
_entity.id
_entity.type
_entity.pdbx_description
1 polymer ?
#
loop_
_entity_poly.entity_id
_entity_poly.type
_entity_poly.pdbx_seq_one_letter_code
_entity_poly.pdbx_strand_id
1 'polypeptide(L)'
;MACRNPQLAVLRAHKRLELLSATERKLQQIKDRVDAGRLKGAEAIALRVGKVINQYKVAKHFELDIGENRFAFARKHEAIAAEAALDGIYIIRTSVAAARIEAADCVRNYKALANVERALRSLKTMDPKVRPIHHRTADRVRAHIIARKIARTSWP
;
A
#
# COMPACT_ATOMS: atom_id res chain seq x y z
N MET A 1 9.62 -14.66 11.44
CA MET A 1 10.84 -13.84 11.61
C MET A 1 10.51 -12.38 11.31
N ALA A 2 10.97 -11.46 12.16
CA ALA A 2 10.79 -10.02 11.95
C ALA A 2 12.03 -9.46 11.22
N CYS A 3 11.79 -8.63 10.21
CA CYS A 3 12.84 -8.03 9.39
C CYS A 3 12.65 -6.52 9.33
N ARG A 4 13.76 -5.78 9.23
CA ARG A 4 13.74 -4.32 9.10
C ARG A 4 14.29 -3.90 7.74
N ASN A 5 13.59 -3.01 7.06
CA ASN A 5 14.02 -2.36 5.83
C ASN A 5 14.11 -0.84 6.05
N PRO A 6 15.32 -0.27 6.23
CA PRO A 6 15.49 1.15 6.52
C PRO A 6 15.06 2.04 5.35
N GLN A 7 15.26 1.62 4.10
CA GLN A 7 14.82 2.39 2.93
C GLN A 7 13.29 2.48 2.86
N LEU A 8 12.61 1.36 3.14
CA LEU A 8 11.15 1.35 3.21
C LEU A 8 10.63 2.19 4.38
N ALA A 9 11.36 2.25 5.49
CA ALA A 9 11.00 3.11 6.62
C ALA A 9 11.01 4.59 6.22
N VAL A 10 12.07 5.06 5.55
CA VAL A 10 12.17 6.44 5.06
C VAL A 10 11.06 6.75 4.06
N LEU A 11 10.81 5.87 3.09
CA LEU A 11 9.76 6.06 2.09
C LEU A 11 8.36 6.14 2.72
N ARG A 12 8.07 5.29 3.72
CA ARG A 12 6.79 5.32 4.44
C ARG A 12 6.66 6.58 5.29
N ALA A 13 7.73 7.01 5.96
CA ALA A 13 7.72 8.24 6.74
C ALA A 13 7.41 9.46 5.86
N HIS A 14 8.07 9.58 4.69
CA HIS A 14 7.79 10.64 3.73
C HIS A 14 6.34 10.61 3.25
N LYS A 15 5.87 9.45 2.80
CA LYS A 15 4.51 9.30 2.30
C LYS A 15 3.45 9.59 3.36
N ARG A 16 3.70 9.21 4.63
CA ARG A 16 2.80 9.55 5.74
C ARG A 16 2.73 11.06 5.93
N LEU A 17 3.86 11.76 5.96
CA LEU A 17 3.89 13.21 6.10
C LEU A 17 3.16 13.92 4.95
N GLU A 18 3.36 13.46 3.72
CA GLU A 18 2.63 13.96 2.54
C GLU A 18 1.11 13.78 2.70
N LEU A 19 0.66 12.58 3.08
CA LEU A 19 -0.78 12.30 3.26
C LEU A 19 -1.39 13.13 4.41
N LEU A 20 -0.67 13.30 5.52
CA LEU A 20 -1.11 14.13 6.64
C LEU A 20 -1.23 15.61 6.21
N SER A 21 -0.20 16.15 5.56
CA SER A 21 -0.21 17.55 5.09
C SER A 21 -1.27 17.81 4.01
N ALA A 22 -1.53 16.84 3.12
CA ALA A 22 -2.59 16.96 2.12
C ALA A 22 -3.98 16.94 2.76
N THR A 23 -4.16 16.10 3.79
CA THR A 23 -5.40 16.02 4.55
C THR A 23 -5.66 17.31 5.32
N GLU A 24 -4.66 17.84 6.02
CA GLU A 24 -4.79 19.10 6.75
C GLU A 24 -5.15 20.29 5.88
N ARG A 25 -4.53 20.43 4.71
CA ARG A 25 -4.89 21.51 3.78
C ARG A 25 -6.38 21.47 3.42
N LYS A 26 -6.94 20.28 3.22
CA LYS A 26 -8.38 20.12 2.95
C LYS A 26 -9.25 20.33 4.18
N LEU A 27 -8.83 19.88 5.36
CA LEU A 27 -9.55 20.13 6.61
C LEU A 27 -9.56 21.62 6.95
N GLN A 28 -8.46 22.33 6.70
CA GLN A 28 -8.35 23.77 6.88
C GLN A 28 -9.33 24.50 5.96
N GLN A 29 -9.42 24.13 4.68
CA GLN A 29 -10.43 24.69 3.78
C GLN A 29 -11.87 24.47 4.25
N ILE A 30 -12.14 23.35 4.92
CA ILE A 30 -13.47 23.11 5.54
C ILE A 30 -13.64 24.03 6.75
N LYS A 31 -12.63 24.14 7.61
CA LYS A 31 -12.63 25.04 8.77
C LYS A 31 -12.89 26.48 8.37
N ASP A 32 -12.15 27.01 7.39
CA ASP A 32 -12.31 28.39 6.90
C ASP A 32 -13.74 28.65 6.39
N ARG A 33 -14.39 27.64 5.79
CA ARG A 33 -15.79 27.74 5.34
C ARG A 33 -16.79 27.72 6.49
N VAL A 34 -16.51 26.97 7.55
CA VAL A 34 -17.34 26.94 8.78
C VAL A 34 -17.20 28.28 9.50
N ASP A 35 -15.97 28.75 9.68
CA ASP A 35 -15.66 30.03 10.35
C ASP A 35 -16.25 31.22 9.58
N ALA A 36 -16.25 31.18 8.24
CA ALA A 36 -16.91 32.17 7.39
C ALA A 36 -18.45 32.02 7.33
N GLY A 37 -19.04 31.05 8.05
CA GLY A 37 -20.48 30.80 8.08
C GLY A 37 -21.07 30.27 6.76
N ARG A 38 -20.24 29.83 5.81
CA ARG A 38 -20.66 29.27 4.50
C ARG A 38 -21.00 27.77 4.57
N LEU A 39 -20.65 27.12 5.68
CA LEU A 39 -20.99 25.73 5.98
C LEU A 39 -21.45 25.67 7.42
N LYS A 40 -22.69 25.22 7.62
CA LYS A 40 -23.37 25.16 8.93
C LYS A 40 -24.06 23.81 9.08
N GLY A 41 -24.31 23.40 10.31
CA GLY A 41 -24.92 22.14 10.66
C GLY A 41 -23.88 21.04 10.84
N ALA A 42 -23.94 20.36 11.98
CA ALA A 42 -22.97 19.33 12.35
C ALA A 42 -22.93 18.19 11.30
N GLU A 43 -24.08 17.78 10.77
CA GLU A 43 -24.16 16.71 9.75
C GLU A 43 -23.47 17.10 8.43
N ALA A 44 -23.70 18.33 7.95
CA ALA A 44 -23.13 18.81 6.70
C ALA A 44 -21.60 18.95 6.78
N ILE A 45 -21.10 19.38 7.94
CA ILE A 45 -19.67 19.43 8.25
C ILE A 45 -19.10 18.01 8.31
N ALA A 46 -19.74 17.10 9.07
CA ALA A 46 -19.31 15.72 9.24
C ALA A 46 -19.24 14.96 7.90
N LEU A 47 -20.22 15.12 7.01
CA LEU A 47 -20.22 14.49 5.69
C LEU A 47 -19.02 14.92 4.84
N ARG A 48 -18.65 16.20 4.92
CA ARG A 48 -17.55 16.77 4.12
C ARG A 48 -16.19 16.36 4.68
N VAL A 49 -16.04 16.41 6.00
CA VAL A 49 -14.85 15.93 6.72
C VAL A 49 -14.64 14.44 6.47
N GLY A 50 -15.70 13.64 6.57
CA GLY A 50 -15.67 12.20 6.31
C GLY A 50 -15.20 11.85 4.90
N LYS A 51 -15.65 12.59 3.88
CA LYS A 51 -15.17 12.40 2.49
C LYS A 51 -13.66 12.62 2.35
N VAL A 52 -13.14 13.69 2.98
CA VAL A 52 -11.69 14.01 2.94
C VAL A 52 -10.88 12.93 3.65
N ILE A 53 -11.31 12.51 4.84
CA ILE A 53 -10.59 11.55 5.65
C ILE A 53 -10.59 10.14 5.03
N ASN A 54 -11.73 9.72 4.48
CA ASN A 54 -11.85 8.42 3.81
C ASN A 54 -11.03 8.34 2.53
N GLN A 55 -10.83 9.46 1.83
CA GLN A 55 -9.98 9.51 0.64
C GLN A 55 -8.53 9.12 0.95
N TYR A 56 -7.98 9.61 2.07
CA TYR A 56 -6.56 9.42 2.42
C TYR A 56 -6.32 8.30 3.44
N LYS A 57 -7.37 7.73 4.05
CA LYS A 57 -7.30 6.64 5.04
C LYS A 57 -6.44 6.95 6.27
N VAL A 58 -6.33 8.23 6.63
CA VAL A 58 -5.53 8.73 7.77
C VAL A 58 -6.37 9.09 9.00
N ALA A 59 -7.62 8.61 9.08
CA ALA A 59 -8.57 8.92 10.15
C ALA A 59 -7.97 8.76 11.56
N LYS A 60 -7.21 7.68 11.77
CA LYS A 60 -6.55 7.33 13.04
C LYS A 60 -5.54 8.37 13.55
N HIS A 61 -5.09 9.29 12.71
CA HIS A 61 -4.09 10.31 13.05
C HIS A 61 -4.70 11.67 13.42
N PHE A 62 -6.03 11.82 13.34
CA PHE A 62 -6.70 13.09 13.61
C PHE A 62 -7.73 12.96 14.73
N GLU A 63 -7.83 14.01 15.55
CA GLU A 63 -8.98 14.32 16.38
C GLU A 63 -9.82 15.35 15.66
N LEU A 64 -11.12 15.15 15.66
CA LEU A 64 -12.09 15.99 14.98
C LEU A 64 -13.15 16.37 16.00
N ASP A 65 -13.34 17.67 16.18
CA ASP A 65 -14.41 18.23 16.97
C ASP A 65 -15.36 18.99 16.04
N ILE A 66 -16.55 18.45 15.87
CA ILE A 66 -17.58 18.94 14.95
C ILE A 66 -18.78 19.35 15.80
N GLY A 67 -19.11 20.65 15.78
CA GLY A 67 -20.36 21.18 16.32
C GLY A 67 -21.20 21.86 15.24
N GLU A 68 -22.32 22.46 15.64
CA GLU A 68 -23.29 23.11 14.75
C GLU A 68 -22.66 24.18 13.84
N ASN A 69 -21.83 25.06 14.40
CA ASN A 69 -21.14 26.15 13.70
C ASN A 69 -19.64 26.21 14.04
N ARG A 70 -19.07 25.11 14.53
CA ARG A 70 -17.65 25.05 14.92
C ARG A 70 -17.02 23.79 14.37
N PHE A 71 -15.83 23.94 13.82
CA PHE A 71 -15.00 22.81 13.41
C PHE A 71 -13.57 23.01 13.88
N ALA A 72 -13.05 22.04 14.62
CA ALA A 72 -11.66 21.99 15.04
C ALA A 72 -11.07 20.60 14.74
N PHE A 73 -9.78 20.57 14.45
CA PHE A 73 -9.05 19.34 14.23
C PHE A 73 -7.64 19.44 14.82
N ALA A 74 -7.10 18.31 15.29
CA ALA A 74 -5.76 18.22 15.83
C ALA A 74 -5.08 16.91 15.39
N ARG A 75 -3.75 16.92 15.28
CA ARG A 75 -2.97 15.70 15.03
C ARG A 75 -2.77 14.91 16.33
N LYS A 76 -3.05 13.61 16.28
CA LYS A 76 -2.68 12.64 17.32
C LYS A 76 -1.20 12.27 17.19
N HIS A 77 -0.32 13.08 17.78
CA HIS A 77 1.13 12.88 17.69
C HIS A 77 1.56 11.50 18.21
N GLU A 78 0.95 11.00 19.29
CA GLU A 78 1.24 9.67 19.83
C GLU A 78 0.90 8.55 18.84
N ALA A 79 -0.27 8.61 18.20
CA ALA A 79 -0.66 7.61 17.20
C ALA A 79 0.25 7.64 15.97
N ILE A 80 0.73 8.83 15.58
CA ILE A 80 1.71 9.00 14.50
C ILE A 80 3.06 8.40 14.90
N ALA A 81 3.51 8.63 16.14
CA ALA A 81 4.76 8.09 16.66
C ALA A 81 4.74 6.56 16.77
N ALA A 82 3.65 5.98 17.27
CA ALA A 82 3.48 4.54 17.36
C ALA A 82 3.53 3.86 15.98
N GLU A 83 2.92 4.46 14.96
CA GLU A 83 3.00 3.94 13.59
C GLU A 83 4.38 4.14 12.97
N ALA A 84 5.04 5.27 13.25
CA ALA A 84 6.41 5.53 12.81
C ALA A 84 7.40 4.50 13.38
N ALA A 85 7.17 4.01 14.61
CA ALA A 85 8.00 2.97 15.22
C ALA A 85 7.93 1.63 14.46
N LEU A 86 6.82 1.37 13.76
CA LEU A 86 6.60 0.15 12.97
C LEU A 86 7.05 0.31 11.51
N ASP A 87 7.49 1.49 11.10
CA ASP A 87 7.92 1.73 9.74
C ASP A 87 9.12 0.87 9.35
N GLY A 88 9.00 0.23 8.19
CA GLY A 88 10.04 -0.66 7.66
C GLY A 88 10.11 -2.02 8.35
N ILE A 89 9.25 -2.31 9.33
CA ILE A 89 9.12 -3.66 9.88
C ILE A 89 8.21 -4.49 8.96
N TYR A 90 8.66 -5.70 8.63
CA TYR A 90 7.86 -6.70 7.95
C TYR A 90 8.10 -8.08 8.56
N ILE A 91 7.08 -8.93 8.51
CA ILE A 91 7.11 -10.26 9.09
C ILE A 91 7.04 -11.27 7.96
N ILE A 92 8.02 -12.18 7.90
CA ILE A 92 7.97 -13.35 7.05
C ILE A 92 7.50 -14.53 7.92
N ARG A 93 6.37 -15.12 7.52
CA ARG A 93 5.87 -16.39 8.05
C ARG A 93 6.23 -17.48 7.06
N THR A 94 6.89 -18.54 7.56
CA THR A 94 7.24 -19.74 6.79
C THR A 94 6.71 -20.96 7.52
N SER A 95 6.31 -21.99 6.77
CA SER A 95 5.95 -23.31 7.30
C SER A 95 7.16 -24.24 7.46
N VAL A 96 8.34 -23.81 7.02
CA VAL A 96 9.58 -24.59 7.15
C VAL A 96 10.09 -24.48 8.59
N ALA A 97 10.41 -25.63 9.20
CA ALA A 97 10.96 -25.68 10.55
C ALA A 97 12.30 -24.94 10.65
N ALA A 98 12.53 -24.25 11.77
CA ALA A 98 13.75 -23.48 12.03
C ALA A 98 15.03 -24.35 11.98
N ALA A 99 14.92 -25.64 12.28
CA ALA A 99 16.04 -26.59 12.18
C ALA A 99 16.50 -26.86 10.73
N ARG A 100 15.69 -26.51 9.72
CA ARG A 100 16.00 -26.76 8.29
C ARG A 100 16.51 -25.53 7.55
N ILE A 101 16.09 -24.34 7.95
CA ILE A 101 16.49 -23.08 7.32
C ILE A 101 16.64 -22.02 8.41
N GLU A 102 17.79 -21.35 8.42
CA GLU A 102 18.00 -20.18 9.27
C GLU A 102 17.16 -18.99 8.80
N ALA A 103 16.87 -18.07 9.73
CA ALA A 103 16.07 -16.88 9.43
C ALA A 103 16.67 -16.04 8.28
N ALA A 104 18.01 -15.90 8.23
CA ALA A 104 18.69 -15.16 7.18
C ALA A 104 18.46 -15.80 5.79
N ASP A 105 18.55 -17.13 5.71
CA ASP A 105 18.30 -17.87 4.47
C ASP A 105 16.85 -17.84 4.03
N CYS A 106 15.90 -17.89 4.97
CA CYS A 106 14.50 -17.71 4.64
C CYS A 106 14.22 -16.33 4.04
N VAL A 107 14.82 -15.28 4.58
CA VAL A 107 14.72 -13.91 4.03
C VAL A 107 15.35 -13.82 2.64
N ARG A 108 16.53 -14.42 2.45
CA ARG A 108 17.21 -14.48 1.13
C ARG A 108 16.33 -15.18 0.09
N ASN A 109 15.82 -16.37 0.42
CA ASN A 109 14.95 -17.14 -0.46
C ASN A 109 13.64 -16.42 -0.76
N TYR A 110 13.04 -15.75 0.24
CA TYR A 110 11.86 -14.92 0.03
C TYR A 110 12.15 -13.76 -0.94
N LYS A 111 13.28 -13.06 -0.78
CA LYS A 111 13.68 -12.00 -1.71
C LYS A 111 13.97 -12.53 -3.12
N ALA A 112 14.49 -13.74 -3.24
CA ALA A 112 14.75 -14.39 -4.53
C ALA A 112 13.46 -14.71 -5.32
N LEU A 113 12.28 -14.80 -4.66
CA LEU A 113 10.99 -14.92 -5.36
C LEU A 113 10.73 -13.74 -6.32
N ALA A 114 11.28 -12.56 -6.05
CA ALA A 114 11.20 -11.43 -6.98
C ALA A 114 11.82 -11.74 -8.36
N ASN A 115 12.80 -12.65 -8.43
CA ASN A 115 13.35 -13.13 -9.69
C ASN A 115 12.34 -13.98 -10.46
N VAL A 116 11.53 -14.78 -9.77
CA VAL A 116 10.43 -15.55 -10.37
C VAL A 116 9.36 -14.61 -10.91
N GLU A 117 8.98 -13.59 -10.15
CA GLU A 117 8.04 -12.57 -10.62
C GLU A 117 8.57 -11.81 -11.84
N ARG A 118 9.86 -11.47 -11.85
CA ARG A 118 10.52 -10.85 -13.02
C ARG A 118 10.46 -11.78 -14.23
N ALA A 119 10.76 -13.07 -14.06
CA ALA A 119 10.69 -14.06 -15.13
C ALA A 119 9.25 -14.25 -15.66
N LEU A 120 8.24 -14.23 -14.79
CA LEU A 120 6.83 -14.27 -15.17
C LEU A 120 6.37 -12.97 -15.84
N ARG A 121 6.87 -11.80 -15.40
CA ARG A 121 6.59 -10.52 -16.03
C ARG A 121 7.20 -10.46 -17.42
N SER A 122 8.45 -10.87 -17.60
CA SER A 122 9.08 -10.95 -18.91
C SER A 122 8.32 -11.90 -19.82
N LEU A 123 7.90 -13.09 -19.37
CA LEU A 123 7.09 -14.01 -20.17
C LEU A 123 5.81 -13.34 -20.75
N LYS A 124 5.26 -12.36 -20.03
CA LYS A 124 4.08 -11.59 -20.46
C LYS A 124 4.40 -10.39 -21.35
N THR A 125 5.64 -9.86 -21.32
CA THR A 125 6.00 -8.53 -21.89
C THR A 125 7.13 -8.57 -22.92
N MET A 126 8.17 -9.38 -22.70
CA MET A 126 9.31 -9.57 -23.60
C MET A 126 9.29 -11.01 -24.10
N ASP A 127 9.32 -11.13 -25.43
CA ASP A 127 9.13 -12.32 -26.23
C ASP A 127 9.33 -13.63 -25.45
N PRO A 128 8.25 -14.40 -25.23
CA PRO A 128 7.35 -14.78 -26.30
C PRO A 128 5.89 -14.40 -25.97
N LYS A 129 5.42 -13.25 -26.47
CA LYS A 129 4.11 -12.58 -26.24
C LYS A 129 2.92 -13.51 -25.86
N VAL A 130 2.73 -13.80 -24.56
CA VAL A 130 1.51 -14.48 -24.05
C VAL A 130 0.24 -13.66 -24.32
N ARG A 131 0.39 -12.35 -24.56
CA ARG A 131 -0.65 -11.48 -25.12
C ARG A 131 -0.10 -10.89 -26.42
N PRO A 132 -0.73 -11.12 -27.60
CA PRO A 132 -2.17 -10.97 -27.81
C PRO A 132 -2.81 -12.20 -28.51
N ILE A 133 -2.57 -13.42 -28.02
CA ILE A 133 -3.19 -14.63 -28.61
C ILE A 133 -4.35 -15.09 -27.70
N HIS A 134 -5.58 -14.86 -28.15
CA HIS A 134 -6.80 -15.24 -27.43
C HIS A 134 -7.24 -16.66 -27.78
N HIS A 135 -6.84 -17.64 -26.98
CA HIS A 135 -7.33 -19.02 -27.10
C HIS A 135 -8.74 -19.14 -26.50
N ARG A 136 -9.63 -19.88 -27.20
CA ARG A 136 -11.03 -20.08 -26.78
C ARG A 136 -11.28 -21.41 -26.07
N THR A 137 -10.36 -22.36 -26.15
CA THR A 137 -10.46 -23.68 -25.51
C THR A 137 -9.37 -23.87 -24.46
N ALA A 138 -9.72 -24.54 -23.35
CA ALA A 138 -8.84 -24.72 -22.20
C ALA A 138 -7.53 -25.44 -22.56
N ASP A 139 -7.56 -26.41 -23.47
CA ASP A 139 -6.37 -27.16 -23.89
C ASP A 139 -5.38 -26.30 -24.67
N ARG A 140 -5.87 -25.40 -25.53
CA ARG A 140 -5.00 -24.48 -26.27
C ARG A 140 -4.37 -23.44 -25.35
N VAL A 141 -5.10 -22.99 -24.33
CA VAL A 141 -4.54 -22.13 -23.28
C VAL A 141 -3.39 -22.84 -22.55
N ARG A 142 -3.62 -24.08 -22.10
CA ARG A 142 -2.62 -24.88 -21.38
C ARG A 142 -1.38 -25.15 -22.24
N ALA A 143 -1.57 -25.64 -23.46
CA ALA A 143 -0.48 -25.93 -24.39
C ALA A 143 0.35 -24.68 -24.71
N HIS A 144 -0.29 -23.53 -24.93
CA HIS A 144 0.39 -22.27 -25.20
C HIS A 144 1.26 -21.81 -24.02
N ILE A 145 0.74 -21.88 -22.79
CA ILE A 145 1.49 -21.53 -21.58
C ILE A 145 2.69 -22.45 -21.39
N ILE A 146 2.50 -23.76 -21.57
CA ILE A 146 3.57 -24.77 -21.43
C ILE A 146 4.66 -24.56 -22.48
N ALA A 147 4.29 -24.39 -23.76
CA ALA A 147 5.25 -24.15 -24.84
C ALA A 147 6.08 -22.87 -24.60
N ARG A 148 5.45 -21.79 -24.11
CA ARG A 148 6.14 -20.54 -23.76
C ARG A 148 7.08 -20.70 -22.57
N LYS A 149 6.67 -21.46 -21.55
CA LYS A 149 7.50 -21.76 -20.38
C LYS A 149 8.76 -22.54 -20.75
N ILE A 150 8.62 -23.54 -21.63
CA ILE A 150 9.75 -24.36 -22.12
C ILE A 150 10.71 -23.50 -22.96
N ALA A 151 10.19 -22.74 -23.92
CA ALA A 151 11.01 -21.91 -24.83
C ALA A 151 11.91 -20.90 -24.10
N ARG A 152 11.49 -20.39 -22.93
CA ARG A 152 12.30 -19.47 -22.11
C ARG A 152 13.37 -20.20 -21.28
N THR A 153 13.14 -21.45 -20.89
CA THR A 153 14.10 -22.20 -20.06
C THR A 153 15.26 -22.75 -20.90
N SER A 154 15.05 -22.86 -22.21
CA SER A 154 16.02 -23.36 -23.20
C SER A 154 16.91 -22.30 -23.84
N TRP A 155 16.79 -21.01 -23.47
CA TRP A 155 17.62 -19.92 -23.99
C TRP A 155 18.50 -19.36 -22.85
N PRO A 156 19.84 -19.34 -22.97
CA PRO A 156 20.73 -18.81 -21.94
C PRO A 156 20.61 -17.30 -21.73
#